data_AF-A0AAD6TM77-F1
#
_entry.id   AF-A0AAD6TM77-F1
#
_cell.length_a   1.000
_cell.length_b   1.000
_cell.length_c   1.000
_cell.angle_alpha   90.00
_cell.angle_beta   90.00
_cell.angle_gamma   90.00
#
_symmetry.space_group_name_H-M   'P 1'
#
loop_
_entity.id
_entity.type
_entity.pdbx_description
1 polymer ?
#
loop_
_entity_poly.entity_id
_entity_poly.type
_entity_poly.pdbx_seq_one_letter_code
_entity_poly.pdbx_strand_id
1 'polypeptide(L)'
;MDEYFDDEEMDPSFFEELDELESRGFPENHPPHHSLKISAEQQRNLKPVRDKFYGSVFELNSVAAPFFTRQSPLDYDSDDAHSDDEGTSPLSNKPEQSTSNKAWFEQPKYMPDWLYSYFRDTIQPLITRKSGRELAKPACFTESPRTMIFVVSRHRFDPPLMYRPRVFLWLPHFFVDVLLCPECGKKLEKNGIAPPRRVIDMDECFYIVTWQYYCREGCQTHRRGWNPKLINSLPPYVRLAFPAILSRCSGLSHNVLAQLRVGNQHKMGPTGVRSLLFEMHTLRFNRLQAQYLEAIFELERGRTTPNSGEVQSSLHGHMNEVARQYPSFGTFDDPEKYAGFVPSEHYLAEMMNKAIEKDEPEANQHTACIGVSDELALDDSHKIIKHIATYEGVPIFNALWTCMDARHEERSGPLAAVAKSLKLYGYDDPKVVFSDDPVKDKALIYGAFPSLAKKLTPIATAHGLKALEPPANFSPNFLATGQQTEQVCSALMAPLELDPTAHFCVSLDAEWNVSRKVGVSILQIAPHTLPLSAFIIPVHKFKTLPISLLRLLVSN
;
A
#
# COMPACT_ATOMS: atom_id res chain seq x y z
N MET A 1 12.19 35.04 -23.33
CA MET A 1 11.37 34.03 -24.02
C MET A 1 10.25 33.76 -23.06
N ASP A 2 9.39 34.76 -22.96
CA ASP A 2 8.16 34.79 -22.18
C ASP A 2 7.07 34.65 -23.22
N GLU A 3 6.14 33.71 -23.06
CA GLU A 3 4.77 33.74 -23.59
C GLU A 3 4.06 32.38 -23.35
N TYR A 4 2.77 32.46 -23.06
CA TYR A 4 1.73 31.42 -22.94
C TYR A 4 1.54 30.72 -21.58
N PHE A 5 0.85 31.42 -20.68
CA PHE A 5 -0.40 30.91 -20.11
C PHE A 5 -1.46 31.98 -20.39
N ASP A 6 -2.38 31.70 -21.31
CA ASP A 6 -3.59 32.49 -21.49
C ASP A 6 -4.55 32.16 -20.34
N ASP A 7 -4.97 33.21 -19.63
CA ASP A 7 -6.05 33.19 -18.67
C ASP A 7 -7.37 32.96 -19.42
N GLU A 8 -7.85 31.72 -19.48
CA GLU A 8 -9.27 31.49 -19.75
C GLU A 8 -10.06 31.94 -18.51
N GLU A 9 -10.69 33.10 -18.62
CA GLU A 9 -11.70 33.59 -17.67
C GLU A 9 -12.79 32.52 -17.49
N MET A 10 -12.79 31.87 -16.33
CA MET A 10 -13.87 30.98 -15.94
C MET A 10 -15.20 31.73 -15.92
N ASP A 11 -16.17 31.18 -16.65
CA ASP A 11 -17.53 31.73 -16.77
C ASP A 11 -18.20 31.85 -15.39
N PRO A 12 -18.62 33.05 -14.97
CA PRO A 12 -19.35 33.29 -13.72
C PRO A 12 -20.62 32.44 -13.58
N SER A 13 -21.20 31.96 -14.69
CA SER A 13 -22.38 31.08 -14.68
C SER A 13 -22.14 29.74 -13.97
N PHE A 14 -20.88 29.29 -13.92
CA PHE A 14 -20.50 28.05 -13.23
C PHE A 14 -20.63 28.17 -11.70
N PHE A 15 -20.34 29.36 -11.15
CA PHE A 15 -20.49 29.60 -9.71
C PHE A 15 -21.95 29.81 -9.32
N GLU A 16 -22.78 30.40 -10.19
CA GLU A 16 -24.23 30.47 -9.98
C GLU A 16 -24.90 29.09 -10.02
N GLU A 17 -24.42 28.17 -10.87
CA GLU A 17 -24.93 26.79 -10.94
C GLU A 17 -24.56 25.97 -9.68
N LEU A 18 -23.38 26.22 -9.09
CA LEU A 18 -22.98 25.62 -7.81
C LEU A 18 -23.81 26.16 -6.63
N ASP A 19 -24.08 27.46 -6.58
CA ASP A 19 -24.92 28.08 -5.54
C ASP A 19 -26.41 27.66 -5.70
N GLU A 20 -26.89 27.43 -6.92
CA GLU A 20 -28.22 26.83 -7.16
C GLU A 20 -28.30 25.37 -6.68
N LEU A 21 -27.21 24.61 -6.76
CA LEU A 21 -27.16 23.23 -6.28
C LEU A 21 -27.10 23.14 -4.74
N GLU A 22 -26.42 24.08 -4.08
CA GLU A 22 -26.39 24.16 -2.61
C GLU A 22 -27.69 24.72 -2.00
N SER A 23 -28.39 25.60 -2.71
CA SER A 23 -29.68 26.17 -2.26
C SER A 23 -30.87 25.24 -2.51
N ARG A 24 -30.75 24.25 -3.41
CA ARG A 24 -31.69 23.14 -3.55
C ARG A 24 -31.43 22.09 -2.46
N GLY A 25 -31.82 22.41 -1.24
CA GLY A 25 -31.75 21.51 -0.09
C GLY A 25 -32.22 20.09 -0.43
N PHE A 26 -31.46 19.09 0.01
CA PHE A 26 -31.77 17.68 -0.17
C PHE A 26 -33.20 17.37 0.31
N PRO A 27 -34.05 16.70 -0.51
CA PRO A 27 -35.36 16.28 -0.04
C PRO A 27 -35.20 15.25 1.08
N GLU A 28 -35.79 15.53 2.24
CA GLU A 28 -35.99 14.58 3.33
C GLU A 28 -36.83 13.40 2.83
N ASN A 29 -36.17 12.34 2.38
CA ASN A 29 -36.82 11.05 2.15
C ASN A 29 -37.03 10.35 3.49
N HIS A 30 -38.21 10.56 4.08
CA HIS A 30 -38.74 9.64 5.09
C HIS A 30 -38.86 8.23 4.50
N PRO A 31 -38.35 7.18 5.17
CA PRO A 31 -38.57 5.81 4.74
C PRO A 31 -40.04 5.42 4.96
N PRO A 32 -40.65 4.62 4.07
CA PRO A 32 -42.01 4.15 4.28
C PRO A 32 -42.05 3.18 5.46
N HIS A 33 -42.82 3.53 6.48
CA HIS A 33 -43.23 2.62 7.55
C HIS A 33 -44.10 1.49 6.97
N HIS A 34 -43.48 0.41 6.50
CA HIS A 34 -44.16 -0.87 6.37
C HIS A 34 -44.13 -1.60 7.72
N SER A 35 -45.23 -1.50 8.47
CA SER A 35 -45.45 -2.29 9.67
C SER A 35 -45.65 -3.77 9.30
N LEU A 36 -44.60 -4.58 9.37
CA LEU A 36 -44.74 -6.03 9.43
C LEU A 36 -45.25 -6.40 10.83
N LYS A 37 -46.55 -6.72 10.92
CA LYS A 37 -47.14 -7.38 12.09
C LYS A 37 -46.60 -8.81 12.14
N ILE A 38 -45.50 -9.01 12.87
CA ILE A 38 -45.04 -10.33 13.28
C ILE A 38 -46.00 -10.80 14.38
N SER A 39 -46.65 -11.95 14.19
CA SER A 39 -47.53 -12.52 15.23
C SER A 39 -46.69 -12.94 16.44
N ALA A 40 -47.29 -12.87 17.63
CA ALA A 40 -46.66 -13.23 18.90
C ALA A 40 -46.19 -14.71 18.98
N GLU A 41 -46.49 -15.51 17.96
CA GLU A 41 -46.07 -16.90 17.82
C GLU A 41 -44.68 -17.05 17.17
N GLN A 42 -44.26 -16.10 16.32
CA GLN A 42 -42.93 -16.11 15.68
C GLN A 42 -41.80 -15.55 16.56
N GLN A 43 -42.12 -14.76 17.59
CA GLN A 43 -41.13 -14.26 18.57
C GLN A 43 -40.78 -15.26 19.67
N ARG A 44 -41.49 -16.39 19.80
CA ARG A 44 -41.17 -17.42 20.82
C ARG A 44 -40.10 -18.43 20.40
N ASN A 45 -39.70 -18.48 19.13
CA ASN A 45 -38.74 -19.46 18.62
C ASN A 45 -37.32 -18.92 18.35
N LEU A 46 -37.01 -17.69 18.77
CA LEU A 46 -35.65 -17.13 18.67
C LEU A 46 -35.09 -16.86 20.07
N LYS A 47 -34.58 -17.91 20.72
CA LYS A 47 -33.56 -17.83 21.78
C LYS A 47 -32.25 -18.41 21.25
N PRO A 48 -31.09 -17.90 21.70
CA PRO A 48 -29.81 -18.26 21.11
C PRO A 48 -29.40 -19.66 21.57
N VAL A 49 -29.32 -20.60 20.63
CA VAL A 49 -28.61 -21.86 20.82
C VAL A 49 -27.11 -21.56 20.64
N ARG A 50 -26.52 -20.94 21.65
CA ARG A 50 -25.08 -21.02 21.92
C ARG A 50 -24.92 -22.07 23.01
N ASP A 51 -24.04 -23.02 22.73
CA ASP A 51 -23.68 -24.22 23.51
C ASP A 51 -24.44 -25.51 23.16
N LYS A 52 -23.62 -26.51 22.83
CA LYS A 52 -23.90 -27.91 22.43
C LYS A 52 -24.15 -28.16 20.94
N PHE A 53 -23.09 -28.13 20.13
CA PHE A 53 -22.85 -29.09 19.04
C PHE A 53 -21.36 -29.08 18.67
N TYR A 54 -20.50 -29.55 19.58
CA TYR A 54 -19.20 -30.10 19.22
C TYR A 54 -19.32 -31.62 19.36
N GLY A 55 -19.57 -32.27 18.24
CA GLY A 55 -19.72 -33.71 18.16
C GLY A 55 -19.88 -34.12 16.71
N SER A 56 -18.76 -34.50 16.09
CA SER A 56 -18.69 -35.33 14.89
C SER A 56 -19.32 -34.75 13.61
N VAL A 57 -18.57 -33.89 12.90
CA VAL A 57 -18.64 -33.78 11.44
C VAL A 57 -17.22 -33.63 10.92
N PHE A 58 -16.85 -34.45 9.93
CA PHE A 58 -15.54 -34.54 9.30
C PHE A 58 -14.88 -33.18 9.06
N GLU A 59 -13.69 -32.99 9.64
CA GLU A 59 -12.78 -31.88 9.33
C GLU A 59 -12.29 -32.01 7.88
N LEU A 60 -12.83 -31.17 6.99
CA LEU A 60 -12.15 -30.77 5.76
C LEU A 60 -11.58 -29.36 6.01
N ASN A 61 -10.39 -29.34 6.63
CA ASN A 61 -9.60 -28.12 6.79
C ASN A 61 -9.03 -27.71 5.43
N SER A 62 -9.76 -26.89 4.68
CA SER A 62 -9.19 -26.13 3.56
C SER A 62 -9.15 -24.65 3.92
N VAL A 63 -8.00 -24.21 4.43
CA VAL A 63 -7.67 -22.78 4.51
C VAL A 63 -7.39 -22.32 3.08
N ALA A 64 -8.13 -21.32 2.59
CA ALA A 64 -7.86 -20.70 1.30
C ALA A 64 -6.45 -20.08 1.31
N ALA A 65 -5.65 -20.36 0.28
CA ALA A 65 -4.33 -19.78 0.12
C ALA A 65 -4.41 -18.58 -0.84
N PRO A 66 -3.92 -17.38 -0.47
CA PRO A 66 -4.03 -16.19 -1.29
C PRO A 66 -3.20 -16.28 -2.58
N PHE A 67 -3.64 -15.52 -3.60
CA PHE A 67 -3.15 -15.54 -4.99
C PHE A 67 -1.65 -15.15 -5.16
N PHE A 68 -0.99 -14.65 -4.09
CA PHE A 68 0.42 -14.27 -4.08
C PHE A 68 1.31 -15.07 -3.12
N THR A 69 0.80 -16.11 -2.46
CA THR A 69 1.66 -16.94 -1.60
C THR A 69 2.63 -17.78 -2.43
N ARG A 70 3.93 -17.46 -2.39
CA ARG A 70 4.93 -18.53 -2.41
C ARG A 70 4.72 -19.32 -1.14
N GLN A 71 4.40 -20.61 -1.26
CA GLN A 71 4.45 -21.53 -0.13
C GLN A 71 5.86 -21.48 0.45
N SER A 72 6.01 -20.90 1.63
CA SER A 72 6.92 -21.46 2.62
C SER A 72 6.05 -21.93 3.77
N PRO A 73 6.20 -23.19 4.24
CA PRO A 73 5.52 -23.64 5.44
C PRO A 73 5.87 -22.70 6.58
N LEU A 74 4.85 -22.30 7.33
CA LEU A 74 5.00 -21.66 8.63
C LEU A 74 5.70 -22.63 9.57
N ASP A 75 7.03 -22.61 9.58
CA ASP A 75 7.78 -22.71 10.81
C ASP A 75 7.89 -21.29 11.37
N TYR A 76 7.17 -21.05 12.47
CA TYR A 76 7.55 -19.98 13.38
C TYR A 76 8.90 -20.41 13.97
N ASP A 77 9.95 -19.67 13.58
CA ASP A 77 11.38 -19.82 13.90
C ASP A 77 12.21 -20.32 12.71
N SER A 78 13.29 -19.58 12.41
CA SER A 78 14.24 -19.73 11.30
C SER A 78 13.88 -19.00 10.00
N ASP A 79 14.38 -17.77 9.87
CA ASP A 79 15.18 -17.37 8.70
C ASP A 79 15.94 -16.08 9.04
N ASP A 80 17.03 -16.26 9.77
CA ASP A 80 18.17 -15.35 9.79
C ASP A 80 19.03 -15.61 8.54
N ALA A 81 19.03 -14.68 7.59
CA ALA A 81 20.09 -14.58 6.59
C ALA A 81 20.23 -13.15 6.05
N HIS A 82 20.35 -12.18 6.95
CA HIS A 82 21.30 -11.08 6.76
C HIS A 82 22.00 -10.85 8.10
N SER A 83 23.09 -11.60 8.27
CA SER A 83 24.04 -11.47 9.37
C SER A 83 24.68 -10.08 9.35
N ASP A 84 24.41 -9.29 10.37
CA ASP A 84 25.40 -8.43 11.01
C ASP A 84 25.40 -8.83 12.50
N ASP A 85 26.29 -9.78 12.78
CA ASP A 85 26.81 -10.29 14.05
C ASP A 85 26.53 -9.43 15.30
N GLU A 86 25.53 -9.82 16.11
CA GLU A 86 25.50 -9.51 17.55
C GLU A 86 25.88 -10.77 18.33
N GLY A 87 27.19 -10.92 18.57
CA GLY A 87 27.76 -11.94 19.42
C GLY A 87 27.21 -11.85 20.85
N THR A 88 26.40 -12.83 21.23
CA THR A 88 26.07 -13.11 22.62
C THR A 88 27.31 -13.66 23.32
N SER A 89 27.85 -12.96 24.32
CA SER A 89 28.89 -13.50 25.21
C SER A 89 28.35 -13.64 26.65
N PRO A 90 28.83 -14.65 27.41
CA PRO A 90 28.16 -15.16 28.58
C PRO A 90 28.34 -14.29 29.82
N LEU A 91 27.34 -14.37 30.71
CA LEU A 91 27.30 -13.83 32.07
C LEU A 91 28.67 -13.86 32.77
N SER A 92 29.30 -12.69 32.89
CA SER A 92 30.40 -12.46 33.83
C SER A 92 29.90 -11.54 34.94
N ASN A 93 29.74 -12.12 36.14
CA ASN A 93 29.50 -11.39 37.37
C ASN A 93 30.64 -10.39 37.63
N LYS A 94 30.35 -9.10 37.52
CA LYS A 94 31.15 -8.02 38.11
C LYS A 94 30.22 -7.01 38.82
N PRO A 95 30.69 -6.44 39.94
CA PRO A 95 29.84 -5.92 40.99
C PRO A 95 29.21 -4.57 40.62
N GLU A 96 28.03 -4.34 41.19
CA GLU A 96 27.25 -3.12 41.16
C GLU A 96 28.11 -1.87 41.39
N GLN A 97 28.28 -1.06 40.34
CA GLN A 97 28.70 0.34 40.45
C GLN A 97 27.74 1.22 39.66
N SER A 98 26.90 1.95 40.40
CA SER A 98 26.07 3.12 40.06
C SER A 98 25.72 3.35 38.58
N THR A 99 24.60 2.77 38.13
CA THR A 99 23.97 2.99 36.82
C THR A 99 23.09 4.25 36.79
N SER A 100 23.67 5.47 36.82
CA SER A 100 22.84 6.70 36.75
C SER A 100 22.76 7.37 35.37
N ASN A 101 23.53 6.95 34.36
CA ASN A 101 23.69 7.72 33.11
C ASN A 101 23.28 7.02 31.80
N LYS A 102 22.64 5.84 31.86
CA LYS A 102 22.15 5.13 30.66
C LYS A 102 20.64 5.27 30.50
N ALA A 103 20.17 5.30 29.25
CA ALA A 103 18.74 5.19 28.98
C ALA A 103 18.21 3.82 29.41
N TRP A 104 16.88 3.64 29.47
CA TRP A 104 16.25 2.36 29.84
C TRP A 104 16.40 1.23 28.80
N PHE A 105 17.15 1.47 27.72
CA PHE A 105 17.40 0.54 26.62
C PHE A 105 18.85 0.68 26.14
N GLU A 106 19.34 -0.36 25.47
CA GLU A 106 20.66 -0.36 24.83
C GLU A 106 20.63 0.48 23.56
N GLN A 107 21.67 1.29 23.34
CA GLN A 107 21.76 2.15 22.17
C GLN A 107 21.93 1.29 20.91
N PRO A 108 21.00 1.34 19.94
CA PRO A 108 21.16 0.63 18.68
C PRO A 108 22.35 1.16 17.87
N LYS A 109 23.02 0.29 17.10
CA LYS A 109 24.16 0.62 16.23
C LYS A 109 23.96 1.85 15.34
N TYR A 110 22.73 2.09 14.88
CA TYR A 110 22.39 3.19 13.97
C TYR A 110 21.63 4.35 14.66
N MET A 111 21.65 4.42 16.00
CA MET A 111 21.05 5.51 16.76
C MET A 111 22.13 6.51 17.17
N PRO A 112 22.06 7.78 16.71
CA PRO A 112 23.01 8.81 17.11
C PRO A 112 23.02 9.04 18.63
N ASP A 113 24.17 9.43 19.18
CA ASP A 113 24.35 9.72 20.61
C ASP A 113 23.40 10.81 21.12
N TRP A 114 23.14 11.84 20.31
CA TRP A 114 22.21 12.92 20.67
C TRP A 114 20.78 12.41 20.82
N LEU A 115 20.38 11.43 19.99
CA LEU A 115 19.04 10.86 20.00
C LEU A 115 18.88 9.92 21.19
N TYR A 116 19.90 9.10 21.46
CA TYR A 116 19.96 8.27 22.66
C TYR A 116 19.86 9.12 23.94
N SER A 117 20.64 10.21 24.01
CA SER A 117 20.61 11.17 25.11
C SER A 117 19.26 11.89 25.20
N TYR A 118 18.62 12.24 24.08
CA TYR A 118 17.27 12.82 24.08
C TYR A 118 16.24 11.88 24.73
N PHE A 119 16.28 10.58 24.44
CA PHE A 119 15.41 9.64 25.12
C PHE A 119 15.70 9.57 26.62
N ARG A 120 16.98 9.44 27.01
CA ARG A 120 17.40 9.41 28.42
C ARG A 120 16.96 10.65 29.19
N ASP A 121 17.26 11.83 28.66
CA ASP A 121 17.19 13.09 29.42
C ASP A 121 15.83 13.77 29.31
N THR A 122 15.12 13.55 28.19
CA THR A 122 13.83 14.22 27.93
C THR A 122 12.65 13.26 28.01
N ILE A 123 12.71 12.10 27.37
CA ILE A 123 11.55 11.20 27.28
C ILE A 123 11.39 10.34 28.53
N GLN A 124 12.48 9.80 29.09
CA GLN A 124 12.43 8.95 30.29
C GLN A 124 11.76 9.67 31.46
N PRO A 125 12.10 10.93 31.80
CA PRO A 125 11.46 11.63 32.91
C PRO A 125 9.96 11.86 32.66
N LEU A 126 9.55 12.09 31.41
CA LEU A 126 8.14 12.32 31.05
C LEU A 126 7.25 11.11 31.33
N ILE A 127 7.75 9.90 31.11
CA ILE A 127 6.98 8.65 31.28
C ILE A 127 7.20 7.95 32.61
N THR A 128 8.21 8.36 33.39
CA THR A 128 8.51 7.81 34.72
C THR A 128 8.07 8.73 35.85
N ARG A 129 7.69 9.98 35.56
CA ARG A 129 7.22 10.93 36.57
C ARG A 129 6.04 10.32 37.34
N LYS A 130 6.14 10.33 38.67
CA LYS A 130 5.09 9.85 39.56
C LYS A 130 4.33 11.02 40.17
N SER A 131 3.04 10.83 40.38
CA SER A 131 2.20 11.65 41.27
C SER A 131 1.79 10.75 42.42
N GLY A 132 2.47 10.87 43.56
CA GLY A 132 2.33 9.92 44.68
C GLY A 132 2.81 8.51 44.31
N ARG A 133 1.94 7.50 44.46
CA ARG A 133 2.24 6.09 44.14
C ARG A 133 1.98 5.71 42.68
N GLU A 134 1.33 6.59 41.92
CA GLU A 134 0.91 6.34 40.54
C GLU A 134 1.78 7.13 39.56
N LEU A 135 1.78 6.69 38.29
CA LEU A 135 2.46 7.44 37.23
C LEU A 135 1.61 8.65 36.88
N ALA A 136 2.23 9.81 36.81
CA ALA A 136 1.59 11.01 36.33
C ALA A 136 1.32 10.87 34.83
N LYS A 137 0.14 11.30 34.38
CA LYS A 137 -0.17 11.42 32.95
C LYS A 137 0.81 12.44 32.34
N PRO A 138 1.57 12.11 31.29
CA PRO A 138 2.53 13.04 30.70
C PRO A 138 1.85 14.31 30.17
N ALA A 139 2.53 15.46 30.28
CA ALA A 139 1.96 16.75 29.88
C ALA A 139 1.63 16.87 28.39
N CYS A 140 2.23 16.05 27.51
CA CYS A 140 1.87 15.99 26.09
C CYS A 140 0.45 15.42 25.84
N PHE A 141 -0.20 14.87 26.86
CA PHE A 141 -1.63 14.53 26.82
C PHE A 141 -2.52 15.73 27.16
N THR A 142 -1.93 16.88 27.49
CA THR A 142 -2.61 18.11 27.91
C THR A 142 -2.10 19.38 27.21
N GLU A 143 -0.89 19.38 26.64
CA GLU A 143 -0.25 20.54 26.01
C GLU A 143 0.35 20.21 24.62
N SER A 144 0.26 21.18 23.70
CA SER A 144 0.70 21.10 22.30
C SER A 144 2.24 21.14 22.15
N PRO A 145 2.84 20.49 21.14
CA PRO A 145 4.31 20.49 20.94
C PRO A 145 4.85 21.90 20.68
N ARG A 146 6.05 22.18 21.23
CA ARG A 146 6.79 23.42 20.96
C ARG A 146 7.31 23.43 19.52
N THR A 147 6.96 24.44 18.74
CA THR A 147 7.42 24.64 17.36
C THR A 147 8.85 25.17 17.28
N MET A 148 9.53 24.83 16.17
CA MET A 148 10.89 25.24 15.79
C MET A 148 11.21 26.73 16.01
N ILE A 149 10.24 27.59 15.72
CA ILE A 149 10.38 29.05 15.85
C ILE A 149 10.80 29.47 17.27
N PHE A 150 10.41 28.73 18.30
CA PHE A 150 10.76 29.02 19.69
C PHE A 150 12.20 28.69 20.06
N VAL A 151 12.87 27.79 19.32
CA VAL A 151 14.28 27.47 19.54
C VAL A 151 15.16 28.54 18.89
N VAL A 152 14.85 28.86 17.63
CA VAL A 152 15.58 29.83 16.82
C VAL A 152 15.45 31.25 17.39
N SER A 153 14.25 31.67 17.79
CA SER A 153 14.01 32.98 18.42
C SER A 153 14.71 33.19 19.76
N ARG A 154 15.24 32.13 20.38
CA ARG A 154 16.02 32.20 21.62
C ARG A 154 17.54 32.15 21.39
N HIS A 155 17.98 32.29 20.14
CA HIS A 155 19.38 32.28 19.72
C HIS A 155 20.15 31.04 20.22
N ARG A 156 19.48 29.88 20.26
CA ARG A 156 20.10 28.59 20.61
C ARG A 156 20.38 27.80 19.34
N PHE A 157 21.60 27.95 18.82
CA PHE A 157 22.07 27.32 17.58
C PHE A 157 22.70 25.96 17.85
N ASP A 158 21.84 24.99 18.18
CA ASP A 158 22.24 23.59 18.40
C ASP A 158 21.40 22.71 17.44
N PRO A 159 21.98 22.21 16.33
CA PRO A 159 21.23 21.50 15.28
C PRO A 159 20.37 20.33 15.81
N PRO A 160 20.83 19.48 16.76
CA PRO A 160 20.00 18.49 17.43
C PRO A 160 18.71 18.99 18.07
N LEU A 161 18.56 20.28 18.39
CA LEU A 161 17.29 20.84 18.86
C LEU A 161 16.27 21.03 17.72
N MET A 162 16.74 21.15 16.48
CA MET A 162 15.94 21.49 15.32
C MET A 162 15.37 20.25 14.61
N TYR A 163 16.11 19.15 14.60
CA TYR A 163 15.68 17.90 13.97
C TYR A 163 15.29 16.80 14.97
N ARG A 164 14.89 17.18 16.20
CA ARG A 164 14.35 16.20 17.16
C ARG A 164 13.13 15.51 16.56
N PRO A 165 13.08 14.17 16.54
CA PRO A 165 11.94 13.49 15.99
C PRO A 165 10.74 13.65 16.92
N ARG A 166 9.54 13.63 16.33
CA ARG A 166 8.32 13.52 17.13
C ARG A 166 8.32 12.19 17.88
N VAL A 167 7.82 12.22 19.12
CA VAL A 167 7.65 11.01 19.94
C VAL A 167 6.18 10.84 20.27
N PHE A 168 5.59 9.75 19.80
CA PHE A 168 4.23 9.35 20.09
C PHE A 168 4.21 8.43 21.32
N LEU A 169 3.67 8.93 22.43
CA LEU A 169 3.53 8.16 23.68
C LEU A 169 2.28 7.28 23.61
N TRP A 170 2.47 6.00 23.33
CA TRP A 170 1.39 5.02 23.30
C TRP A 170 1.30 4.29 24.65
N LEU A 171 0.52 4.83 25.57
CA LEU A 171 0.37 4.32 26.94
C LEU A 171 -1.08 3.87 27.18
N PRO A 172 -1.48 2.68 26.69
CA PRO A 172 -2.88 2.25 26.67
C PRO A 172 -3.56 2.22 28.04
N HIS A 173 -2.81 2.05 29.13
CA HIS A 173 -3.34 2.11 30.50
C HIS A 173 -3.86 3.50 30.93
N PHE A 174 -3.63 4.56 30.15
CA PHE A 174 -4.24 5.88 30.37
C PHE A 174 -5.50 6.13 29.53
N PHE A 175 -5.84 5.21 28.61
CA PHE A 175 -7.02 5.34 27.74
C PHE A 175 -8.20 4.47 28.21
N VAL A 176 -7.99 3.58 29.18
CA VAL A 176 -8.98 2.65 29.71
C VAL A 176 -8.86 2.54 31.22
N ASP A 177 -9.96 2.22 31.91
CA ASP A 177 -9.97 2.08 33.37
C ASP A 177 -9.15 0.87 33.84
N VAL A 178 -9.28 -0.24 33.12
CA VAL A 178 -8.54 -1.49 33.39
C VAL A 178 -8.02 -2.05 32.07
N LEU A 179 -6.69 -2.14 31.95
CA LEU A 179 -6.06 -2.79 30.82
C LEU A 179 -6.09 -4.31 31.03
N LEU A 180 -6.77 -5.03 30.13
CA LEU A 180 -6.96 -6.49 30.21
C LEU A 180 -6.05 -7.23 29.23
N CYS A 181 -5.70 -8.46 29.57
CA CYS A 181 -4.92 -9.35 28.72
C CYS A 181 -5.81 -9.90 27.60
N PRO A 182 -5.40 -9.79 26.33
CA PRO A 182 -6.23 -10.23 25.19
C PRO A 182 -6.43 -11.75 25.12
N GLU A 183 -5.64 -12.55 25.84
CA GLU A 183 -5.74 -14.02 25.81
C GLU A 183 -6.55 -14.61 26.96
N CYS A 184 -6.51 -14.01 28.15
CA CYS A 184 -7.18 -14.57 29.34
C CYS A 184 -8.10 -13.58 30.07
N GLY A 185 -8.22 -12.33 29.59
CA GLY A 185 -9.08 -11.31 30.18
C GLY A 185 -8.65 -10.80 31.57
N LYS A 186 -7.52 -11.25 32.12
CA LYS A 186 -7.00 -10.80 33.42
C LYS A 186 -6.30 -9.44 33.32
N LYS A 187 -6.22 -8.72 34.44
CA LYS A 187 -5.58 -7.40 34.50
C LYS A 187 -4.10 -7.48 34.11
N LEU A 188 -3.66 -6.52 33.30
CA LEU A 188 -2.27 -6.32 32.94
C LEU A 188 -1.62 -5.35 33.92
N GLU A 189 -0.47 -5.75 34.45
CA GLU A 189 0.37 -4.92 35.29
C GLU A 189 1.47 -4.25 34.47
N LYS A 190 1.90 -3.09 34.94
CA LYS A 190 2.95 -2.30 34.31
C LYS A 190 4.33 -2.91 34.62
N ASN A 191 5.11 -3.26 33.60
CA ASN A 191 6.39 -3.96 33.71
C ASN A 191 7.53 -3.26 32.96
N GLY A 192 7.73 -1.97 33.24
CA GLY A 192 8.81 -1.18 32.65
C GLY A 192 8.51 -0.66 31.25
N ILE A 193 9.46 0.11 30.72
CA ILE A 193 9.32 0.82 29.44
C ILE A 193 9.91 -0.05 28.33
N ALA A 194 9.24 -0.14 27.19
CA ALA A 194 9.77 -0.82 26.02
C ALA A 194 10.81 0.08 25.30
N PRO A 195 11.83 -0.50 24.64
CA PRO A 195 12.73 0.27 23.78
C PRO A 195 11.94 1.04 22.71
N PRO A 196 12.27 2.30 22.38
CA PRO A 196 11.53 3.10 21.40
C PRO A 196 11.51 2.43 20.03
N ARG A 197 10.43 2.62 19.27
CA ARG A 197 10.26 2.05 17.93
C ARG A 197 10.16 3.15 16.88
N ARG A 198 11.08 3.14 15.91
CA ARG A 198 11.05 4.04 14.77
C ARG A 198 9.86 3.72 13.86
N VAL A 199 9.19 4.75 13.38
CA VAL A 199 8.12 4.71 12.39
C VAL A 199 8.44 5.72 11.31
N ILE A 200 8.41 5.28 10.06
CA ILE A 200 8.62 6.14 8.90
C ILE A 200 7.30 6.79 8.53
N ASP A 201 7.29 8.12 8.44
CA ASP A 201 6.18 8.92 7.95
C ASP A 201 6.54 9.62 6.61
N MET A 202 5.65 10.46 6.11
CA MET A 202 5.79 11.09 4.79
C MET A 202 7.06 11.95 4.62
N ASP A 203 7.37 12.80 5.60
CA ASP A 203 8.48 13.76 5.54
C ASP A 203 9.49 13.61 6.71
N GLU A 204 9.18 12.79 7.72
CA GLU A 204 10.06 12.50 8.84
C GLU A 204 9.91 11.07 9.38
N CYS A 205 10.87 10.65 10.19
CA CYS A 205 10.69 9.51 11.07
C CYS A 205 10.26 9.99 12.47
N PHE A 206 9.24 9.35 13.05
CA PHE A 206 8.87 9.54 14.45
C PHE A 206 9.10 8.27 15.25
N TYR A 207 9.04 8.36 16.58
CA TYR A 207 9.22 7.22 17.46
C TYR A 207 7.97 6.95 18.28
N ILE A 208 7.59 5.69 18.41
CA ILE A 208 6.58 5.26 19.37
C ILE A 208 7.29 4.78 20.63
N VAL A 209 6.84 5.27 21.78
CA VAL A 209 7.28 4.79 23.10
C VAL A 209 6.08 4.21 23.83
N THR A 210 6.26 3.01 24.38
CA THR A 210 5.21 2.31 25.13
C THR A 210 5.78 1.61 26.35
N TRP A 211 4.90 1.06 27.18
CA TRP A 211 5.27 0.19 28.29
C TRP A 211 5.20 -1.28 27.89
N GLN A 212 6.00 -2.09 28.57
CA GLN A 212 5.77 -3.52 28.65
C GLN A 212 4.77 -3.77 29.77
N TYR A 213 3.86 -4.71 29.52
CA TYR A 213 2.83 -5.12 30.44
C TYR A 213 2.98 -6.60 30.73
N TYR A 214 2.72 -7.00 31.96
CA TYR A 214 2.86 -8.37 32.42
C TYR A 214 1.52 -8.88 32.97
N CYS A 215 1.12 -10.07 32.52
CA CYS A 215 -0.12 -10.70 32.98
C CYS A 215 0.14 -11.62 34.18
N ARG A 216 0.25 -11.04 35.38
CA ARG A 216 0.63 -11.78 36.60
C ARG A 216 -0.37 -12.87 37.01
N GLU A 217 -1.66 -12.54 37.01
CA GLU A 217 -2.75 -13.44 37.47
C GLU A 217 -3.30 -14.36 36.39
N GLY A 218 -2.81 -14.25 35.16
CA GLY A 218 -3.31 -14.98 34.00
C GLY A 218 -2.23 -15.83 33.36
N CYS A 219 -1.97 -15.59 32.08
CA CYS A 219 -1.05 -16.40 31.28
C CYS A 219 0.45 -16.11 31.52
N GLN A 220 0.83 -15.24 32.45
CA GLN A 220 2.22 -14.95 32.80
C GLN A 220 3.10 -14.50 31.61
N THR A 221 2.48 -13.87 30.61
CA THR A 221 3.18 -13.38 29.41
C THR A 221 3.43 -11.88 29.45
N HIS A 222 4.53 -11.47 28.82
CA HIS A 222 4.85 -10.06 28.59
C HIS A 222 4.26 -9.59 27.25
N ARG A 223 3.69 -8.38 27.24
CA ARG A 223 3.19 -7.73 26.02
C ARG A 223 3.63 -6.28 25.98
N ARG A 224 4.16 -5.85 24.84
CA ARG A 224 4.37 -4.43 24.57
C ARG A 224 3.02 -3.77 24.31
N GLY A 225 2.86 -2.50 24.68
CA GLY A 225 1.59 -1.77 24.47
C GLY A 225 1.15 -1.68 23.01
N TRP A 226 2.07 -1.86 22.06
CA TRP A 226 1.77 -1.92 20.63
C TRP A 226 1.61 -3.33 20.08
N ASN A 227 1.51 -4.36 20.93
CA ASN A 227 1.26 -5.72 20.46
C ASN A 227 -0.09 -5.76 19.72
N PRO A 228 -0.19 -6.32 18.50
CA PRO A 228 -1.42 -6.30 17.72
C PRO A 228 -2.64 -6.88 18.45
N LYS A 229 -2.48 -7.97 19.21
CA LYS A 229 -3.57 -8.56 19.99
C LYS A 229 -4.06 -7.60 21.08
N LEU A 230 -3.15 -6.87 21.72
CA LEU A 230 -3.49 -5.88 22.75
C LEU A 230 -4.15 -4.64 22.13
N ILE A 231 -3.64 -4.13 21.01
CA ILE A 231 -4.27 -3.02 20.28
C ILE A 231 -5.70 -3.41 19.87
N ASN A 232 -5.89 -4.62 19.34
CA ASN A 232 -7.19 -5.10 18.89
C ASN A 232 -8.20 -5.34 20.02
N SER A 233 -7.74 -5.49 21.28
CA SER A 233 -8.61 -5.60 22.45
C SER A 233 -9.00 -4.24 23.05
N LEU A 234 -8.43 -3.13 22.57
CA LEU A 234 -8.79 -1.78 23.03
C LEU A 234 -10.12 -1.32 22.41
N PRO A 235 -10.80 -0.33 23.01
CA PRO A 235 -11.98 0.28 22.40
C PRO A 235 -11.70 0.76 20.96
N PRO A 236 -12.66 0.64 20.02
CA PRO A 236 -12.43 0.96 18.61
C PRO A 236 -11.85 2.35 18.35
N TYR A 237 -12.33 3.38 19.06
CA TYR A 237 -11.82 4.76 18.89
C TYR A 237 -10.35 4.91 19.32
N VAL A 238 -9.90 4.16 20.34
CA VAL A 238 -8.49 4.15 20.76
C VAL A 238 -7.66 3.41 19.73
N ARG A 239 -8.13 2.25 19.27
CA ARG A 239 -7.47 1.45 18.24
C ARG A 239 -7.23 2.24 16.95
N LEU A 240 -8.24 2.98 16.50
CA LEU A 240 -8.16 3.83 15.30
C LEU A 240 -7.20 5.01 15.46
N ALA A 241 -6.93 5.45 16.69
CA ALA A 241 -5.96 6.50 16.97
C ALA A 241 -4.50 6.02 16.98
N PHE A 242 -4.25 4.70 16.89
CA PHE A 242 -2.88 4.19 16.76
C PHE A 242 -2.31 4.57 15.38
N PRO A 243 -1.14 5.25 15.28
CA PRO A 243 -0.78 5.97 14.07
C PRO A 243 -0.02 5.13 13.02
N ALA A 244 0.21 3.84 13.27
CA ALA A 244 1.17 3.07 12.49
C ALA A 244 0.82 1.58 12.35
N ILE A 245 1.34 0.95 11.30
CA ILE A 245 1.48 -0.50 11.22
C ILE A 245 2.95 -0.86 11.50
N LEU A 246 3.16 -1.85 12.36
CA LEU A 246 4.49 -2.21 12.83
C LEU A 246 4.99 -3.53 12.24
N SER A 247 6.27 -3.58 11.88
CA SER A 247 7.04 -4.79 11.60
C SER A 247 7.72 -5.30 12.87
N ARG A 248 8.64 -6.28 12.77
CA ARG A 248 9.43 -6.74 13.94
C ARG A 248 10.32 -5.62 14.49
N CYS A 249 10.97 -4.86 13.61
CA CYS A 249 12.03 -3.91 13.98
C CYS A 249 11.64 -2.43 13.82
N SER A 250 10.63 -2.11 13.00
CA SER A 250 10.24 -0.73 12.67
C SER A 250 8.72 -0.62 12.42
N GLY A 251 8.26 0.43 11.76
CA GLY A 251 6.88 0.59 11.30
C GLY A 251 6.72 1.64 10.20
N LEU A 252 5.56 1.66 9.56
CA LEU A 252 5.13 2.71 8.65
C LEU A 252 3.92 3.42 9.27
N SER A 253 3.84 4.73 9.10
CA SER A 253 2.65 5.49 9.46
C SER A 253 1.46 5.07 8.58
N HIS A 254 0.24 5.33 9.06
CA HIS A 254 -0.95 5.15 8.22
C HIS A 254 -0.93 6.04 6.97
N ASN A 255 -0.28 7.22 7.03
CA ASN A 255 -0.15 8.11 5.88
C ASN A 255 0.70 7.48 4.77
N VAL A 256 1.85 6.89 5.13
CA VAL A 256 2.72 6.21 4.15
C VAL A 256 2.01 5.00 3.54
N LEU A 257 1.25 4.25 4.33
CA LEU A 257 0.46 3.14 3.82
C LEU A 257 -0.68 3.57 2.90
N ALA A 258 -1.37 4.66 3.22
CA ALA A 258 -2.36 5.25 2.33
C ALA A 258 -1.71 5.66 1.00
N GLN A 259 -0.54 6.30 1.06
CA GLN A 259 0.22 6.67 -0.13
C GLN A 259 0.69 5.45 -0.94
N LEU A 260 1.06 4.34 -0.30
CA LEU A 260 1.37 3.07 -0.97
C LEU A 260 0.16 2.51 -1.71
N ARG A 261 -1.02 2.54 -1.09
CA ARG A 261 -2.26 2.07 -1.73
C ARG A 261 -2.62 2.92 -2.96
N VAL A 262 -2.63 4.24 -2.80
CA VAL A 262 -2.90 5.19 -3.89
C VAL A 262 -1.85 5.04 -5.00
N GLY A 263 -0.57 4.98 -4.63
CA GLY A 263 0.52 4.79 -5.57
C GLY A 263 0.41 3.50 -6.39
N ASN A 264 -0.01 2.39 -5.76
CA ASN A 264 -0.21 1.14 -6.48
C ASN A 264 -1.39 1.22 -7.46
N GLN A 265 -2.50 1.87 -7.06
CA GLN A 265 -3.65 2.08 -7.94
C GLN A 265 -3.32 2.93 -9.17
N HIS A 266 -2.39 3.87 -9.04
CA HIS A 266 -1.94 4.76 -10.12
C HIS A 266 -0.61 4.34 -10.76
N LYS A 267 -0.26 3.05 -10.74
CA LYS A 267 0.93 2.47 -11.41
C LYS A 267 2.29 3.05 -10.97
N MET A 268 2.36 3.70 -9.81
CA MET A 268 3.61 4.20 -9.21
C MET A 268 4.34 3.10 -8.43
N GLY A 269 3.58 2.25 -7.71
CA GLY A 269 4.11 1.15 -6.90
C GLY A 269 5.07 1.55 -5.78
N PRO A 270 5.71 0.59 -5.10
CA PRO A 270 6.63 0.85 -3.98
C PRO A 270 7.87 1.67 -4.35
N THR A 271 8.41 1.48 -5.56
CA THR A 271 9.57 2.23 -6.07
C THR A 271 9.28 3.72 -6.15
N GLY A 272 8.17 4.13 -6.78
CA GLY A 272 7.83 5.54 -6.89
C GLY A 272 7.44 6.16 -5.54
N VAL A 273 6.79 5.41 -4.64
CA VAL A 273 6.55 5.88 -3.27
C VAL A 273 7.86 6.08 -2.53
N ARG A 274 8.85 5.19 -2.69
CA ARG A 274 10.16 5.38 -2.08
C ARG A 274 10.82 6.68 -2.56
N SER A 275 10.79 6.95 -3.86
CA SER A 275 11.31 8.20 -4.42
C SER A 275 10.59 9.42 -3.85
N LEU A 276 9.26 9.36 -3.71
CA LEU A 276 8.47 10.42 -3.07
C LEU A 276 8.89 10.62 -1.61
N LEU A 277 9.04 9.56 -0.82
CA LEU A 277 9.49 9.66 0.57
C LEU A 277 10.89 10.26 0.66
N PHE A 278 11.79 9.86 -0.24
CA PHE A 278 13.14 10.41 -0.29
C PHE A 278 13.14 11.91 -0.57
N GLU A 279 12.35 12.36 -1.54
CA GLU A 279 12.18 13.78 -1.85
C GLU A 279 11.60 14.54 -0.66
N MET A 280 10.54 14.03 -0.04
CA MET A 280 9.87 14.69 1.10
C MET A 280 10.77 14.79 2.34
N HIS A 281 11.51 13.74 2.67
CA HIS A 281 12.46 13.75 3.79
C HIS A 281 13.64 14.68 3.52
N THR A 282 14.14 14.73 2.27
CA THR A 282 15.23 15.62 1.87
C THR A 282 14.76 17.07 1.84
N LEU A 283 13.56 17.34 1.36
CA LEU A 283 12.93 18.67 1.37
C LEU A 283 12.81 19.20 2.80
N ARG A 284 12.36 18.36 3.75
CA ARG A 284 12.32 18.72 5.16
C ARG A 284 13.71 19.07 5.68
N PHE A 285 14.70 18.21 5.43
CA PHE A 285 16.09 18.48 5.81
C PHE A 285 16.59 19.84 5.29
N ASN A 286 16.40 20.10 3.98
CA ASN A 286 16.81 21.33 3.33
C ASN A 286 16.12 22.56 3.96
N ARG A 287 14.83 22.46 4.28
CA ARG A 287 14.10 23.54 4.97
C ARG A 287 14.67 23.83 6.35
N LEU A 288 14.95 22.79 7.15
CA LEU A 288 15.54 22.96 8.48
C LEU A 288 16.94 23.55 8.41
N GLN A 289 17.75 23.10 7.45
CA GLN A 289 19.10 23.62 7.22
C GLN A 289 19.06 25.09 6.79
N ALA A 290 18.18 25.45 5.85
CA ALA A 290 18.00 26.84 5.42
C ALA A 290 17.58 27.74 6.60
N GLN A 291 16.60 27.31 7.41
CA GLN A 291 16.18 28.05 8.60
C GLN A 291 17.33 28.25 9.60
N TYR A 292 18.16 27.22 9.81
CA TYR A 292 19.33 27.31 10.67
C TYR A 292 20.34 28.35 10.16
N LEU A 293 20.65 28.30 8.87
CA LEU A 293 21.63 29.20 8.24
C LEU A 293 21.11 30.65 8.20
N GLU A 294 19.84 30.87 7.87
CA GLU A 294 19.22 32.20 7.88
C GLU A 294 19.23 32.82 9.27
N ALA A 295 18.97 32.04 10.31
CA ALA A 295 18.98 32.55 11.68
C ALA A 295 20.38 32.91 12.18
N ILE A 296 21.41 32.16 11.77
CA ILE A 296 22.81 32.54 12.02
C ILE A 296 23.13 33.83 11.26
N PHE A 297 22.71 33.91 10.00
CA PHE A 297 22.97 35.06 9.14
C PHE A 297 22.34 36.36 9.65
N GLU A 298 21.08 36.30 10.12
CA GLU A 298 20.40 37.43 10.76
C GLU A 298 21.15 37.90 12.00
N LEU A 299 21.62 36.98 12.85
CA LEU A 299 22.38 37.32 14.05
C LEU A 299 23.73 37.97 13.74
N GLU A 300 24.48 37.43 12.78
CA GLU A 300 25.77 37.98 12.37
C GLU A 300 25.62 39.36 11.70
N ARG A 301 24.56 39.56 10.90
CA ARG A 301 24.20 40.89 10.35
C ARG A 301 23.86 41.89 11.46
N GLY A 302 23.14 41.45 12.50
CA GLY A 302 22.83 42.29 13.66
C GLY A 302 24.05 42.66 14.50
N ARG A 303 25.10 41.82 14.50
CA ARG A 303 26.39 42.09 15.18
C ARG A 303 27.31 43.01 14.39
N THR A 304 27.20 43.04 13.06
CA THR A 304 28.02 43.87 12.17
C THR A 304 27.56 45.33 12.05
N THR A 305 26.81 45.85 13.04
CA THR A 305 26.58 47.30 13.14
C THR A 305 27.91 48.05 13.32
N PRO A 306 28.10 49.20 12.63
CA PRO A 306 29.40 49.79 12.37
C PRO A 306 29.91 50.58 13.58
N ASN A 307 30.39 49.89 14.61
CA ASN A 307 31.25 50.51 15.60
C ASN A 307 32.69 50.08 15.35
N SER A 308 33.48 51.10 14.98
CA SER A 308 34.95 51.17 14.95
C SER A 308 35.70 50.26 13.96
N GLY A 309 36.15 50.87 12.85
CA GLY A 309 37.56 50.85 12.40
C GLY A 309 38.30 49.54 12.12
N GLU A 310 37.66 48.37 12.19
CA GLU A 310 38.34 47.09 12.05
C GLU A 310 38.39 46.60 10.60
N VAL A 311 39.58 46.05 10.28
CA VAL A 311 40.01 45.55 8.98
C VAL A 311 38.99 44.56 8.41
N GLN A 312 38.59 44.75 7.15
CA GLN A 312 37.80 43.76 6.40
C GLN A 312 38.48 42.39 6.46
N SER A 313 37.94 41.48 7.29
CA SER A 313 38.28 40.07 7.23
C SER A 313 37.90 39.55 5.84
N SER A 314 38.78 38.81 5.18
CA SER A 314 38.42 38.12 3.92
C SER A 314 37.19 37.24 4.16
N LEU A 315 36.36 37.04 3.13
CA LEU A 315 35.17 36.18 3.20
C LEU A 315 35.50 34.81 3.82
N HIS A 316 36.66 34.26 3.47
CA HIS A 316 37.16 32.99 4.01
C HIS A 316 37.50 33.06 5.51
N GLY A 317 38.06 34.17 6.00
CA GLY A 317 38.31 34.39 7.42
C GLY A 317 37.02 34.45 8.23
N HIS A 318 36.02 35.19 7.73
CA HIS A 318 34.70 35.28 8.35
C HIS A 318 33.97 33.93 8.36
N MET A 319 33.99 33.19 7.25
CA MET A 319 33.40 31.84 7.19
C MET A 319 34.07 30.86 8.18
N ASN A 320 35.38 30.94 8.35
CA ASN A 320 36.10 30.12 9.34
C ASN A 320 35.77 30.49 10.79
N GLU A 321 35.50 31.78 11.07
CA GLU A 321 35.08 32.24 12.39
C GLU A 321 33.66 31.78 12.72
N VAL A 322 32.72 31.94 11.79
CA VAL A 322 31.35 31.41 11.90
C VAL A 322 31.36 29.88 12.08
N ALA A 323 32.19 29.16 11.33
CA ALA A 323 32.31 27.70 11.47
C ALA A 323 32.91 27.23 12.80
N ARG A 324 33.70 28.08 13.49
CA ARG A 324 34.19 27.81 14.86
C ARG A 324 33.16 28.14 15.91
N GLN A 325 32.30 29.11 15.65
CA GLN A 325 31.30 29.59 16.60
C GLN A 325 30.02 28.75 16.59
N TYR A 326 29.60 28.24 15.43
CA TYR A 326 28.33 27.52 15.28
C TYR A 326 28.56 26.09 14.79
N PRO A 327 27.92 25.07 15.40
CA PRO A 327 28.04 23.69 14.94
C PRO A 327 27.55 23.50 13.50
N SER A 328 28.21 22.64 12.73
CA SER A 328 27.73 22.28 11.39
C SER A 328 26.45 21.45 11.47
N PHE A 329 25.44 21.82 10.67
CA PHE A 329 24.15 21.12 10.60
C PHE A 329 24.26 19.65 10.14
N GLY A 330 25.26 19.33 9.31
CA GLY A 330 25.46 17.99 8.74
C GLY A 330 24.91 17.80 7.33
N THR A 331 25.01 16.57 6.82
CA THR A 331 24.32 16.10 5.62
C THR A 331 23.07 15.29 6.00
N PHE A 332 22.22 15.00 5.02
CA PHE A 332 21.00 14.21 5.23
C PHE A 332 21.29 12.84 5.84
N ASP A 333 22.33 12.15 5.36
CA ASP A 333 22.70 10.78 5.72
C ASP A 333 23.73 10.68 6.85
N ASP A 334 24.13 11.81 7.47
CA ASP A 334 25.12 11.84 8.54
C ASP A 334 24.61 11.07 9.78
N PRO A 335 25.20 9.90 10.12
CA PRO A 335 24.71 9.03 11.19
C PRO A 335 24.91 9.62 12.59
N GLU A 336 25.79 10.62 12.74
CA GLU A 336 26.03 11.28 14.03
C GLU A 336 25.18 12.56 14.18
N LYS A 337 24.54 13.01 13.10
CA LYS A 337 23.72 14.23 13.08
C LYS A 337 22.30 13.94 12.64
N TYR A 338 21.88 14.37 11.45
CA TYR A 338 20.47 14.29 11.05
C TYR A 338 19.96 12.85 10.96
N ALA A 339 20.83 11.89 10.58
CA ALA A 339 20.53 10.47 10.47
C ALA A 339 19.24 10.18 9.68
N GLY A 340 19.09 10.86 8.53
CA GLY A 340 17.98 10.71 7.61
C GLY A 340 17.82 9.26 7.16
N PHE A 341 16.58 8.79 7.10
CA PHE A 341 16.29 7.38 6.83
C PHE A 341 15.05 7.22 5.96
N VAL A 342 15.21 6.52 4.84
CA VAL A 342 14.12 6.12 3.95
C VAL A 342 14.21 4.61 3.75
N PRO A 343 13.11 3.86 3.89
CA PRO A 343 13.13 2.41 3.79
C PRO A 343 13.44 1.92 2.38
N SER A 344 13.80 0.65 2.27
CA SER A 344 13.95 -0.01 0.97
C SER A 344 12.58 -0.25 0.31
N GLU A 345 12.59 -0.39 -1.00
CA GLU A 345 11.39 -0.73 -1.78
C GLU A 345 10.79 -2.08 -1.34
N HIS A 346 11.67 -3.03 -1.02
CA HIS A 346 11.28 -4.34 -0.50
C HIS A 346 10.51 -4.20 0.82
N TYR A 347 11.03 -3.42 1.78
CA TYR A 347 10.34 -3.19 3.05
C TYR A 347 8.98 -2.51 2.86
N LEU A 348 8.86 -1.57 1.93
CA LEU A 348 7.59 -0.93 1.60
C LEU A 348 6.58 -1.94 1.03
N ALA A 349 7.01 -2.82 0.13
CA ALA A 349 6.18 -3.86 -0.44
C ALA A 349 5.71 -4.88 0.62
N GLU A 350 6.61 -5.35 1.49
CA GLU A 350 6.27 -6.26 2.59
C GLU A 350 5.25 -5.64 3.55
N MET A 351 5.45 -4.38 3.92
CA MET A 351 4.53 -3.67 4.81
C MET A 351 3.16 -3.44 4.16
N MET A 352 3.11 -3.21 2.85
CA MET A 352 1.86 -3.11 2.10
C MET A 352 1.11 -4.44 2.06
N ASN A 353 1.80 -5.54 1.74
CA ASN A 353 1.22 -6.89 1.75
C ASN A 353 0.66 -7.23 3.14
N LYS A 354 1.43 -6.98 4.19
CA LYS A 354 0.99 -7.17 5.57
C LYS A 354 -0.27 -6.36 5.90
N ALA A 355 -0.40 -5.15 5.36
CA ALA A 355 -1.58 -4.32 5.55
C ALA A 355 -2.80 -4.86 4.78
N ILE A 356 -2.59 -5.39 3.57
CA ILE A 356 -3.65 -6.02 2.76
C ILE A 356 -4.14 -7.32 3.42
N GLU A 357 -3.23 -8.19 3.83
CA GLU A 357 -3.54 -9.45 4.54
C GLU A 357 -4.33 -9.22 5.84
N LYS A 358 -4.02 -8.12 6.54
CA LYS A 358 -4.77 -7.74 7.75
C LYS A 358 -6.23 -7.38 7.42
N ASP A 359 -6.45 -6.70 6.31
CA ASP A 359 -7.78 -6.23 5.90
C ASP A 359 -8.55 -7.30 5.10
N GLU A 360 -7.89 -8.38 4.69
CA GLU A 360 -8.46 -9.46 3.86
C GLU A 360 -9.78 -10.02 4.42
N PRO A 361 -9.93 -10.37 5.71
CA PRO A 361 -11.20 -10.92 6.21
C PRO A 361 -12.37 -9.94 6.06
N GLU A 362 -12.10 -8.64 6.29
CA GLU A 362 -13.09 -7.58 6.15
C GLU A 362 -13.41 -7.31 4.68
N ALA A 363 -12.39 -7.25 3.82
CA ALA A 363 -12.56 -7.11 2.37
C ALA A 363 -13.34 -8.29 1.77
N ASN A 364 -13.05 -9.52 2.19
CA ASN A 364 -13.78 -10.72 1.77
C ASN A 364 -15.24 -10.69 2.22
N GLN A 365 -15.50 -10.25 3.47
CA GLN A 365 -16.86 -10.09 3.96
C GLN A 365 -17.62 -9.00 3.18
N HIS A 366 -16.99 -7.85 2.93
CA HIS A 366 -17.59 -6.78 2.13
C HIS A 366 -17.88 -7.25 0.71
N THR A 367 -16.95 -7.96 0.08
CA THR A 367 -17.11 -8.52 -1.27
C THR A 367 -18.23 -9.55 -1.31
N ALA A 368 -18.36 -10.40 -0.28
CA ALA A 368 -19.47 -11.35 -0.16
C ALA A 368 -20.84 -10.68 0.03
N CYS A 369 -20.87 -9.46 0.56
CA CYS A 369 -22.07 -8.63 0.67
C CYS A 369 -22.36 -7.80 -0.59
N ILE A 370 -21.50 -7.85 -1.62
CA ILE A 370 -21.84 -7.26 -2.92
C ILE A 370 -22.81 -8.23 -3.59
N GLY A 371 -24.06 -7.80 -3.71
CA GLY A 371 -25.07 -8.57 -4.45
C GLY A 371 -24.57 -8.79 -5.88
N VAL A 372 -24.73 -10.01 -6.39
CA VAL A 372 -24.62 -10.24 -7.83
C VAL A 372 -25.71 -9.37 -8.45
N SER A 373 -25.33 -8.44 -9.33
CA SER A 373 -26.27 -7.65 -10.12
C SER A 373 -27.14 -8.60 -10.97
N ASP A 374 -28.05 -8.06 -11.78
CA ASP A 374 -28.81 -8.87 -12.75
C ASP A 374 -27.91 -9.72 -13.69
N GLU A 375 -26.59 -9.49 -13.67
CA GLU A 375 -25.58 -10.03 -14.55
C GLU A 375 -24.44 -10.69 -13.75
N LEU A 376 -24.03 -11.88 -14.18
CA LEU A 376 -22.83 -12.58 -13.70
C LEU A 376 -21.90 -12.84 -14.88
N ALA A 377 -20.61 -12.56 -14.75
CA ALA A 377 -19.61 -12.89 -15.78
C ALA A 377 -18.72 -14.03 -15.33
N LEU A 378 -18.53 -15.03 -16.20
CA LEU A 378 -17.59 -16.12 -16.05
C LEU A 378 -16.43 -15.91 -17.04
N ASP A 379 -15.21 -15.86 -16.53
CA ASP A 379 -14.00 -15.64 -17.34
C ASP A 379 -13.02 -16.81 -17.20
N ASP A 380 -12.59 -17.36 -18.34
CA ASP A 380 -11.58 -18.41 -18.44
C ASP A 380 -10.22 -17.76 -18.79
N SER A 381 -9.35 -17.58 -17.79
CA SER A 381 -8.00 -17.04 -18.01
C SER A 381 -7.06 -18.10 -18.57
N HIS A 382 -6.82 -18.08 -19.87
CA HIS A 382 -5.85 -18.98 -20.50
C HIS A 382 -4.38 -18.51 -20.36
N LYS A 383 -4.15 -17.26 -19.95
CA LYS A 383 -2.81 -16.63 -19.97
C LYS A 383 -1.87 -17.23 -18.94
N ILE A 384 -2.34 -17.48 -17.71
CA ILE A 384 -1.50 -18.05 -16.63
C ILE A 384 -1.17 -19.51 -16.93
N ILE A 385 -2.10 -20.24 -17.53
CA ILE A 385 -1.99 -21.68 -17.81
C ILE A 385 -0.95 -21.99 -18.88
N LYS A 386 -0.83 -21.12 -19.88
CA LYS A 386 0.28 -21.14 -20.84
C LYS A 386 1.65 -21.08 -20.15
N HIS A 387 1.74 -20.71 -18.87
CA HIS A 387 2.98 -20.61 -18.11
C HIS A 387 3.10 -21.64 -16.97
N ILE A 388 2.14 -22.55 -16.83
CA ILE A 388 2.17 -23.69 -15.89
C ILE A 388 2.82 -24.90 -16.60
N ALA A 389 3.34 -25.86 -15.81
CA ALA A 389 4.09 -27.01 -16.30
C ALA A 389 3.36 -27.79 -17.42
N THR A 390 4.11 -28.15 -18.46
CA THR A 390 3.73 -29.09 -19.51
C THR A 390 4.37 -30.44 -19.23
N TYR A 391 3.68 -31.54 -19.53
CA TYR A 391 4.25 -32.89 -19.48
C TYR A 391 4.36 -33.41 -20.92
N GLU A 392 5.58 -33.77 -21.34
CA GLU A 392 5.87 -34.20 -22.73
C GLU A 392 5.37 -33.22 -23.82
N GLY A 393 5.39 -31.92 -23.53
CA GLY A 393 4.94 -30.88 -24.46
C GLY A 393 3.41 -30.68 -24.50
N VAL A 394 2.65 -31.46 -23.73
CA VAL A 394 1.21 -31.29 -23.58
C VAL A 394 0.92 -30.41 -22.35
N PRO A 395 0.07 -29.37 -22.47
CA PRO A 395 -0.41 -28.61 -21.32
C PRO A 395 -1.15 -29.52 -20.34
N ILE A 396 -0.72 -29.52 -19.07
CA ILE A 396 -1.39 -30.30 -18.02
C ILE A 396 -2.72 -29.63 -17.62
N PHE A 397 -2.78 -28.30 -17.73
CA PHE A 397 -3.96 -27.50 -17.47
C PHE A 397 -4.32 -26.73 -18.75
N ASN A 398 -5.62 -26.49 -19.00
CA ASN A 398 -6.10 -25.87 -20.25
C ASN A 398 -6.59 -24.41 -20.09
N ALA A 399 -7.11 -24.05 -18.93
CA ALA A 399 -7.62 -22.71 -18.60
C ALA A 399 -7.66 -22.51 -17.08
N LEU A 400 -7.39 -21.30 -16.59
CA LEU A 400 -7.49 -20.92 -15.19
C LEU A 400 -8.83 -20.22 -15.08
N TRP A 401 -9.82 -20.92 -14.57
CA TRP A 401 -11.15 -20.36 -14.41
C TRP A 401 -11.15 -19.42 -13.21
N THR A 402 -11.43 -18.14 -13.43
CA THR A 402 -11.53 -17.15 -12.35
C THR A 402 -13.00 -16.94 -12.02
N CYS A 403 -13.52 -17.81 -11.16
CA CYS A 403 -14.65 -17.50 -10.31
C CYS A 403 -14.05 -17.30 -8.92
N MET A 404 -14.35 -16.22 -8.21
CA MET A 404 -13.75 -15.99 -6.89
C MET A 404 -14.05 -17.18 -5.96
N ASP A 405 -12.96 -17.87 -5.56
CA ASP A 405 -12.77 -19.13 -4.78
C ASP A 405 -12.51 -20.43 -5.61
N ALA A 406 -11.42 -21.16 -5.33
CA ALA A 406 -10.69 -22.15 -6.18
C ALA A 406 -11.26 -23.61 -6.11
N ARG A 407 -10.91 -24.66 -6.89
CA ARG A 407 -9.82 -25.12 -7.81
C ARG A 407 -10.38 -26.04 -8.97
N HIS A 408 -9.82 -27.22 -9.31
CA HIS A 408 -9.81 -27.81 -10.69
C HIS A 408 -10.65 -29.07 -11.02
N GLU A 409 -11.32 -29.72 -10.06
CA GLU A 409 -12.60 -30.45 -10.28
C GLU A 409 -13.80 -29.53 -10.02
N GLU A 410 -13.49 -28.26 -9.75
CA GLU A 410 -14.21 -27.41 -8.82
C GLU A 410 -14.72 -26.18 -9.57
N ARG A 411 -15.31 -26.36 -10.75
CA ARG A 411 -16.16 -25.31 -11.36
C ARG A 411 -17.52 -25.21 -10.64
N SER A 412 -18.02 -26.36 -10.18
CA SER A 412 -19.32 -26.48 -9.53
C SER A 412 -19.32 -25.95 -8.10
N GLY A 413 -18.25 -26.20 -7.34
CA GLY A 413 -18.11 -25.79 -5.95
C GLY A 413 -18.21 -24.27 -5.74
N PRO A 414 -17.39 -23.45 -6.41
CA PRO A 414 -17.42 -21.99 -6.33
C PRO A 414 -18.75 -21.43 -6.84
N LEU A 415 -19.25 -21.90 -7.98
CA LEU A 415 -20.53 -21.42 -8.52
C LEU A 415 -21.72 -21.78 -7.60
N ALA A 416 -21.70 -22.97 -6.99
CA ALA A 416 -22.67 -23.38 -5.99
C ALA A 416 -22.51 -22.60 -4.67
N ALA A 417 -21.28 -22.24 -4.30
CA ALA A 417 -21.01 -21.39 -3.14
C ALA A 417 -21.57 -19.97 -3.36
N VAL A 418 -21.41 -19.40 -4.56
CA VAL A 418 -22.06 -18.14 -4.97
C VAL A 418 -23.58 -18.27 -4.86
N ALA A 419 -24.18 -19.31 -5.46
CA ALA A 419 -25.62 -19.54 -5.39
C ALA A 419 -26.14 -19.72 -3.95
N LYS A 420 -25.35 -20.39 -3.10
CA LYS A 420 -25.67 -20.55 -1.67
C LYS A 420 -25.59 -19.22 -0.92
N SER A 421 -24.58 -18.40 -1.21
CA SER A 421 -24.39 -17.07 -0.62
C SER A 421 -25.52 -16.12 -0.99
N LEU A 422 -25.96 -16.09 -2.26
CA LEU A 422 -27.11 -15.27 -2.68
C LEU A 422 -28.35 -15.61 -1.86
N LYS A 423 -28.67 -16.91 -1.72
CA LYS A 423 -29.79 -17.37 -0.89
C LYS A 423 -29.62 -17.03 0.59
N LEU A 424 -28.41 -17.17 1.13
CA LEU A 424 -28.12 -16.88 2.54
C LEU A 424 -28.35 -15.41 2.88
N TYR A 425 -28.01 -14.51 1.95
CA TYR A 425 -28.13 -13.06 2.14
C TYR A 425 -29.41 -12.45 1.55
N GLY A 426 -30.30 -13.28 0.98
CA GLY A 426 -31.60 -12.85 0.47
C GLY A 426 -31.56 -12.11 -0.87
N TYR A 427 -30.52 -12.35 -1.68
CA TYR A 427 -30.43 -11.86 -3.05
C TYR A 427 -31.16 -12.80 -4.03
N ASP A 428 -31.67 -12.23 -5.11
CA ASP A 428 -32.23 -12.99 -6.23
C ASP A 428 -31.12 -13.71 -7.03
N ASP A 429 -31.49 -14.78 -7.73
CA ASP A 429 -30.59 -15.41 -8.70
C ASP A 429 -30.28 -14.43 -9.86
N PRO A 430 -29.09 -14.49 -10.47
CA PRO A 430 -28.76 -13.67 -11.64
C PRO A 430 -29.76 -13.91 -12.79
N LYS A 431 -30.03 -12.86 -13.58
CA LYS A 431 -30.92 -12.92 -14.75
C LYS A 431 -30.16 -13.27 -16.03
N VAL A 432 -28.89 -12.88 -16.10
CA VAL A 432 -27.99 -13.08 -17.26
C VAL A 432 -26.64 -13.60 -16.76
N VAL A 433 -26.06 -14.54 -17.51
CA VAL A 433 -24.69 -15.00 -17.28
C VAL A 433 -23.90 -14.89 -18.59
N PHE A 434 -22.79 -14.17 -18.56
CA PHE A 434 -21.83 -14.09 -19.65
C PHE A 434 -20.77 -15.18 -19.48
N SER A 435 -20.42 -15.87 -20.56
CA SER A 435 -19.36 -16.88 -20.62
C SER A 435 -18.76 -16.86 -22.01
N ASP A 436 -17.46 -17.11 -22.10
CA ASP A 436 -16.74 -17.26 -23.36
C ASP A 436 -17.14 -18.55 -24.11
N ASP A 437 -17.64 -19.56 -23.40
CA ASP A 437 -18.15 -20.82 -23.97
C ASP A 437 -19.52 -21.18 -23.35
N PRO A 438 -20.58 -20.45 -23.73
CA PRO A 438 -21.90 -20.60 -23.12
C PRO A 438 -22.51 -21.98 -23.39
N VAL A 439 -22.03 -22.71 -24.41
CA VAL A 439 -22.49 -24.07 -24.72
C VAL A 439 -21.95 -25.07 -23.70
N LYS A 440 -20.65 -25.00 -23.38
CA LYS A 440 -20.03 -25.88 -22.39
C LYS A 440 -20.46 -25.56 -20.96
N ASP A 441 -20.56 -24.28 -20.62
CA ASP A 441 -20.86 -23.87 -19.24
C ASP A 441 -22.36 -23.95 -18.89
N LYS A 442 -23.23 -24.09 -19.89
CA LYS A 442 -24.70 -24.15 -19.73
C LYS A 442 -25.16 -25.08 -18.62
N ALA A 443 -24.68 -26.32 -18.62
CA ALA A 443 -25.12 -27.33 -17.65
C ALA A 443 -24.70 -26.99 -16.22
N LEU A 444 -23.50 -26.41 -16.09
CA LEU A 444 -22.95 -25.95 -14.82
C LEU A 444 -23.75 -24.76 -14.27
N ILE A 445 -23.99 -23.76 -15.12
CA ILE A 445 -24.74 -22.54 -14.80
C ILE A 445 -26.17 -22.89 -14.38
N TYR A 446 -26.86 -23.77 -15.11
CA TYR A 446 -28.22 -24.18 -14.76
C TYR A 446 -28.28 -25.04 -13.50
N GLY A 447 -27.21 -25.77 -13.20
CA GLY A 447 -27.07 -26.50 -11.94
C GLY A 447 -27.00 -25.55 -10.74
N ALA A 448 -26.25 -24.46 -10.85
CA ALA A 448 -26.11 -23.47 -9.78
C ALA A 448 -27.33 -22.52 -9.68
N PHE A 449 -27.88 -22.08 -10.81
CA PHE A 449 -28.97 -21.12 -10.91
C PHE A 449 -30.11 -21.64 -11.80
N PRO A 450 -31.02 -22.48 -11.28
CA PRO A 450 -32.09 -23.09 -12.06
C PRO A 450 -33.10 -22.09 -12.65
N SER A 451 -33.15 -20.86 -12.12
CA SER A 451 -33.98 -19.76 -12.65
C SER A 451 -33.61 -19.41 -14.09
N LEU A 452 -32.31 -19.47 -14.44
CA LEU A 452 -31.78 -19.18 -15.78
C LEU A 452 -32.24 -20.18 -16.84
N ALA A 453 -32.67 -21.38 -16.44
CA ALA A 453 -33.19 -22.38 -17.38
C ALA A 453 -34.66 -22.12 -17.77
N LYS A 454 -35.36 -21.20 -17.09
CA LYS A 454 -36.80 -20.99 -17.25
C LYS A 454 -37.09 -19.88 -18.27
N LYS A 455 -38.13 -20.09 -19.10
CA LYS A 455 -38.62 -19.11 -20.09
C LYS A 455 -37.52 -18.59 -21.03
N LEU A 456 -36.55 -19.44 -21.34
CA LEU A 456 -35.53 -19.13 -22.33
C LEU A 456 -36.19 -19.04 -23.70
N THR A 457 -36.10 -17.89 -24.34
CA THR A 457 -36.24 -17.77 -25.79
C THR A 457 -34.87 -18.07 -26.36
N PRO A 458 -34.66 -19.19 -27.07
CA PRO A 458 -33.42 -19.41 -27.79
C PRO A 458 -33.20 -18.19 -28.68
N ILE A 459 -32.02 -17.56 -28.62
CA ILE A 459 -31.59 -16.61 -29.64
C ILE A 459 -31.37 -17.44 -30.91
N ALA A 460 -32.46 -17.74 -31.61
CA ALA A 460 -32.46 -18.38 -32.92
C ALA A 460 -31.87 -17.44 -34.00
N THR A 461 -31.48 -16.22 -33.62
CA THR A 461 -30.95 -15.17 -34.49
C THR A 461 -29.42 -15.02 -34.47
N ALA A 462 -28.70 -15.58 -33.49
CA ALA A 462 -27.22 -15.53 -33.48
C ALA A 462 -26.56 -16.73 -34.18
N HIS A 463 -27.28 -17.86 -34.28
CA HIS A 463 -26.84 -19.04 -35.04
C HIS A 463 -26.86 -18.85 -36.57
N GLY A 464 -27.25 -17.67 -37.07
CA GLY A 464 -27.32 -17.34 -38.50
C GLY A 464 -26.46 -16.16 -38.93
N LEU A 465 -25.67 -15.56 -38.02
CA LEU A 465 -24.71 -14.55 -38.45
C LEU A 465 -23.62 -15.26 -39.25
N LYS A 466 -23.53 -14.90 -40.53
CA LYS A 466 -22.46 -15.39 -41.39
C LYS A 466 -21.14 -15.00 -40.72
N ALA A 467 -20.25 -15.98 -40.51
CA ALA A 467 -18.91 -15.71 -40.02
C ALA A 467 -18.33 -14.54 -40.83
N LEU A 468 -17.67 -13.60 -40.15
CA LEU A 468 -17.03 -12.48 -40.83
C LEU A 468 -15.94 -13.06 -41.73
N GLU A 469 -16.25 -13.24 -43.00
CA GLU A 469 -15.27 -13.64 -44.00
C GLU A 469 -14.48 -12.39 -44.40
N PRO A 470 -13.14 -12.45 -44.39
CA PRO A 470 -12.36 -11.36 -44.91
C PRO A 470 -12.76 -11.12 -46.38
N PRO A 471 -12.68 -9.87 -46.89
CA PRO A 471 -12.92 -9.59 -48.29
C PRO A 471 -12.14 -10.57 -49.18
N ALA A 472 -12.72 -11.00 -50.30
CA ALA A 472 -12.11 -12.03 -51.17
C ALA A 472 -10.71 -11.65 -51.70
N ASN A 473 -10.35 -10.37 -51.61
CA ASN A 473 -9.07 -9.76 -51.99
C ASN A 473 -8.17 -9.40 -50.79
N PHE A 474 -8.52 -9.81 -49.57
CA PHE A 474 -7.67 -9.63 -48.40
C PHE A 474 -6.42 -10.50 -48.50
N SER A 475 -5.25 -9.90 -48.34
CA SER A 475 -3.95 -10.58 -48.45
C SER A 475 -3.14 -10.43 -47.16
N PRO A 476 -2.98 -11.51 -46.37
CA PRO A 476 -2.01 -11.52 -45.27
C PRO A 476 -0.59 -11.60 -45.84
N ASN A 477 0.23 -10.60 -45.53
CA ASN A 477 1.60 -10.48 -45.99
C ASN A 477 2.57 -10.88 -44.87
N PHE A 478 3.31 -11.96 -45.07
CA PHE A 478 4.27 -12.44 -44.09
C PHE A 478 5.64 -11.78 -44.28
N LEU A 479 6.07 -10.97 -43.31
CA LEU A 479 7.34 -10.24 -43.36
C LEU A 479 8.43 -11.07 -42.68
N ALA A 480 8.95 -12.07 -43.38
CA ALA A 480 9.83 -13.11 -42.83
C ALA A 480 11.18 -12.59 -42.29
N THR A 481 11.63 -11.41 -42.74
CA THR A 481 12.95 -10.85 -42.38
C THR A 481 12.84 -9.42 -41.84
N GLY A 482 13.86 -9.01 -41.07
CA GLY A 482 13.97 -7.64 -40.57
C GLY A 482 14.07 -6.61 -41.70
N GLN A 483 14.68 -6.95 -42.83
CA GLN A 483 14.79 -6.07 -44.00
C GLN A 483 13.42 -5.81 -44.65
N GLN A 484 12.61 -6.86 -44.85
CA GLN A 484 11.26 -6.72 -45.37
C GLN A 484 10.39 -5.88 -44.44
N THR A 485 10.54 -6.10 -43.14
CA THR A 485 9.84 -5.35 -42.10
C THR A 485 10.24 -3.87 -42.11
N GLU A 486 11.55 -3.57 -42.19
CA GLU A 486 12.04 -2.20 -42.28
C GLU A 486 11.49 -1.48 -43.52
N GLN A 487 11.53 -2.13 -44.69
CA GLN A 487 11.03 -1.56 -45.94
C GLN A 487 9.54 -1.22 -45.86
N VAL A 488 8.72 -2.14 -45.34
CA VAL A 488 7.27 -1.92 -45.21
C VAL A 488 6.96 -0.84 -44.18
N CYS A 489 7.53 -0.93 -42.97
CA CYS A 489 7.27 0.06 -41.92
C CYS A 489 7.77 1.46 -42.32
N SER A 490 8.93 1.57 -42.95
CA SER A 490 9.45 2.85 -43.46
C SER A 490 8.53 3.43 -44.53
N ALA A 491 8.07 2.61 -45.49
CA ALA A 491 7.16 3.07 -46.53
C ALA A 491 5.80 3.52 -45.97
N LEU A 492 5.29 2.84 -44.94
CA LEU A 492 4.04 3.21 -44.26
C LEU A 492 4.16 4.55 -43.53
N MET A 493 5.33 4.84 -42.95
CA MET A 493 5.57 6.08 -42.20
C MET A 493 6.09 7.24 -43.07
N ALA A 494 6.53 6.99 -44.30
CA ALA A 494 7.06 8.02 -45.20
C ALA A 494 6.15 9.27 -45.36
N PRO A 495 4.80 9.14 -45.40
CA PRO A 495 3.93 10.33 -45.43
C PRO A 495 4.04 11.24 -44.21
N LEU A 496 4.35 10.69 -43.03
CA LEU A 496 4.52 11.46 -41.79
C LEU A 496 5.80 12.32 -41.79
N GLU A 497 6.82 11.90 -42.56
CA GLU A 497 8.06 12.68 -42.70
C GLU A 497 7.89 13.89 -43.64
N LEU A 498 6.87 13.84 -44.51
CA LEU A 498 6.58 14.88 -45.51
C LEU A 498 5.59 15.94 -45.00
N ASP A 499 4.67 15.55 -44.13
CA ASP A 499 3.63 16.43 -43.59
C ASP A 499 3.52 16.27 -42.06
N PRO A 500 3.92 17.29 -41.27
CA PRO A 500 3.81 17.28 -39.81
C PRO A 500 2.37 17.16 -39.28
N THR A 501 1.36 17.40 -40.11
CA THR A 501 -0.07 17.29 -39.76
C THR A 501 -0.68 15.95 -40.17
N ALA A 502 0.06 15.09 -40.88
CA ALA A 502 -0.42 13.79 -41.27
C ALA A 502 -0.55 12.85 -40.06
N HIS A 503 -1.59 12.02 -40.08
CA HIS A 503 -1.82 11.00 -39.07
C HIS A 503 -1.83 9.61 -39.71
N PHE A 504 -1.26 8.65 -39.01
CA PHE A 504 -1.17 7.26 -39.45
C PHE A 504 -1.77 6.36 -38.36
N CYS A 505 -2.81 5.62 -38.73
CA CYS A 505 -3.48 4.69 -37.81
C CYS A 505 -3.25 3.25 -38.24
N VAL A 506 -2.91 2.41 -37.27
CA VAL A 506 -2.72 0.96 -37.42
C VAL A 506 -3.51 0.24 -36.35
N SER A 507 -4.17 -0.84 -36.74
CA SER A 507 -4.62 -1.86 -35.78
C SER A 507 -3.46 -2.82 -35.53
N LEU A 508 -3.14 -3.04 -34.26
CA LEU A 508 -2.00 -3.86 -33.86
C LEU A 508 -2.45 -4.95 -32.88
N ASP A 509 -1.95 -6.15 -33.11
CA ASP A 509 -2.09 -7.27 -32.18
C ASP A 509 -0.76 -8.04 -32.07
N ALA A 510 -0.60 -8.82 -31.01
CA ALA A 510 0.63 -9.53 -30.72
C ALA A 510 0.35 -10.92 -30.15
N GLU A 511 1.19 -11.88 -30.54
CA GLU A 511 1.14 -13.25 -30.03
C GLU A 511 2.42 -13.59 -29.30
N TRP A 512 2.30 -14.14 -28.09
CA TRP A 512 3.42 -14.49 -27.22
C TRP A 512 3.76 -15.98 -27.32
N ASN A 513 5.04 -16.32 -27.19
CA ASN A 513 5.42 -17.71 -27.04
C ASN A 513 5.04 -18.24 -25.66
N VAL A 514 4.90 -19.56 -25.55
CA VAL A 514 4.78 -20.29 -24.29
C VAL A 514 6.07 -20.17 -23.46
N SER A 515 7.24 -19.99 -24.10
CA SER A 515 8.55 -19.91 -23.44
C SER A 515 8.87 -18.53 -22.85
N ARG A 516 9.12 -18.46 -21.53
CA ARG A 516 9.45 -17.23 -20.77
C ARG A 516 10.72 -16.49 -21.20
N LYS A 517 11.52 -17.07 -22.10
CA LYS A 517 12.77 -16.46 -22.60
C LYS A 517 12.59 -15.69 -23.91
N VAL A 518 11.48 -15.91 -24.61
CA VAL A 518 11.19 -15.36 -25.93
C VAL A 518 9.88 -14.60 -25.77
N GLY A 519 9.93 -13.28 -25.64
CA GLY A 519 8.76 -12.43 -25.35
C GLY A 519 7.67 -12.49 -26.43
N VAL A 520 7.34 -11.34 -27.04
CA VAL A 520 6.44 -11.33 -28.21
C VAL A 520 7.06 -12.18 -29.31
N SER A 521 6.29 -13.10 -29.89
CA SER A 521 6.74 -13.99 -30.97
C SER A 521 6.30 -13.53 -32.35
N ILE A 522 5.06 -13.09 -32.46
CA ILE A 522 4.48 -12.60 -33.70
C ILE A 522 3.81 -11.27 -33.40
N LEU A 523 3.94 -10.33 -34.32
CA LEU A 523 3.25 -9.06 -34.28
C LEU A 523 2.44 -8.92 -35.57
N GLN A 524 1.18 -8.54 -35.45
CA GLN A 524 0.27 -8.32 -36.57
C GLN A 524 -0.03 -6.83 -36.68
N ILE A 525 0.10 -6.27 -37.89
CA ILE A 525 -0.20 -4.86 -38.16
C ILE A 525 -1.18 -4.79 -39.34
N ALA A 526 -2.29 -4.09 -39.17
CA ALA A 526 -3.22 -3.77 -40.23
C ALA A 526 -3.33 -2.23 -40.36
N PRO A 527 -2.62 -1.61 -41.33
CA PRO A 527 -2.72 -0.18 -41.55
C PRO A 527 -4.08 0.22 -42.10
N HIS A 528 -4.67 1.27 -41.57
CA HIS A 528 -5.99 1.74 -42.02
C HIS A 528 -5.95 2.31 -43.44
N THR A 529 -4.77 2.76 -43.88
CA THR A 529 -4.51 3.18 -45.27
C THR A 529 -4.47 2.02 -46.26
N LEU A 530 -4.32 0.78 -45.79
CA LEU A 530 -4.28 -0.44 -46.59
C LEU A 530 -5.31 -1.47 -46.05
N PRO A 531 -6.62 -1.21 -46.18
CA PRO A 531 -7.67 -1.99 -45.51
C PRO A 531 -7.78 -3.45 -45.99
N LEU A 532 -7.07 -3.82 -47.07
CA LEU A 532 -7.04 -5.16 -47.63
C LEU A 532 -5.74 -5.93 -47.30
N SER A 533 -4.87 -5.34 -46.48
CA SER A 533 -3.56 -5.91 -46.15
C SER A 533 -3.39 -5.99 -44.64
N ALA A 534 -2.93 -7.15 -44.17
CA ALA A 534 -2.37 -7.31 -42.83
C ALA A 534 -0.94 -7.81 -42.95
N PHE A 535 -0.05 -7.35 -42.09
CA PHE A 535 1.34 -7.74 -42.04
C PHE A 535 1.59 -8.60 -40.82
N ILE A 536 2.14 -9.79 -41.03
CA ILE A 536 2.47 -10.75 -39.97
C ILE A 536 3.99 -10.78 -39.83
N ILE A 537 4.49 -10.39 -38.67
CA ILE A 537 5.92 -10.16 -38.39
C ILE A 537 6.39 -11.17 -37.34
N PRO A 538 7.20 -12.18 -37.70
CA PRO A 538 7.71 -13.17 -36.77
C PRO A 538 8.91 -12.60 -35.98
N VAL A 539 8.66 -11.65 -35.07
CA VAL A 539 9.69 -10.93 -34.30
C VAL A 539 10.66 -11.85 -33.53
N HIS A 540 10.23 -13.05 -33.13
CA HIS A 540 11.11 -14.05 -32.51
C HIS A 540 12.29 -14.50 -33.40
N LYS A 541 12.18 -14.32 -34.73
CA LYS A 541 13.26 -14.65 -35.68
C LYS A 541 14.30 -13.53 -35.79
N PHE A 542 14.03 -12.35 -35.22
CA PHE A 542 14.89 -11.19 -35.36
C PHE A 542 15.84 -11.10 -34.16
N LYS A 543 17.13 -10.88 -34.42
CA LYS A 543 18.11 -10.63 -33.35
C LYS A 543 17.90 -9.24 -32.71
N THR A 544 17.50 -8.27 -33.53
CA THR A 544 17.17 -6.90 -33.15
C THR A 544 15.95 -6.46 -33.95
N LEU A 545 15.09 -5.65 -33.34
CA LEU A 545 13.92 -5.11 -34.05
C LEU A 545 14.36 -4.06 -35.09
N PRO A 546 13.74 -4.05 -36.28
CA PRO A 546 13.93 -2.99 -37.26
C PRO A 546 13.61 -1.60 -36.67
N ILE A 547 14.37 -0.59 -37.07
CA ILE A 547 14.28 0.78 -36.50
C ILE A 547 12.92 1.38 -36.81
N SER A 548 12.42 1.19 -38.03
CA SER A 548 11.11 1.71 -38.43
C SER A 548 9.98 1.04 -37.64
N LEU A 549 10.11 -0.25 -37.32
CA LEU A 549 9.14 -0.94 -36.46
C LEU A 549 9.20 -0.39 -35.03
N LEU A 550 10.39 -0.16 -34.48
CA LEU A 550 10.55 0.44 -33.15
C LEU A 550 9.94 1.84 -33.08
N ARG A 551 10.17 2.68 -34.09
CA ARG A 551 9.57 4.02 -34.18
C ARG A 551 8.04 3.95 -34.17
N LEU A 552 7.46 3.07 -34.97
CA LEU A 552 6.01 2.85 -35.03
C LEU A 552 5.41 2.39 -33.69
N LEU A 553 6.18 1.68 -32.85
CA LEU A 553 5.74 1.21 -31.54
C LEU A 553 5.94 2.23 -30.41
N VAL A 554 6.82 3.21 -30.60
CA VAL A 554 7.21 4.19 -29.57
C VAL A 554 6.62 5.58 -29.85
N SER A 555 6.20 5.86 -31.09
CA SER A 555 5.46 7.08 -31.44
C SER A 555 4.05 7.02 -30.84
N ASN A 556 3.87 7.67 -29.70
CA ASN A 556 2.59 8.15 -29.21
C ASN A 556 2.37 9.59 -29.68
#